data_AF-A0A7W1GCI9-F1
#
_entry.id   AF-A0A7W1GCI9-F1
#
_cell.length_a   1.000
_cell.length_b   1.000
_cell.length_c   1.000
_cell.angle_alpha   90.00
_cell.angle_beta   90.00
_cell.angle_gamma   90.00
#
_symmetry.space_group_name_H-M   'P 1'
#
loop_
_entity.id
_entity.type
_entity.pdbx_description
1 polymer ?
#
loop_
_entity_poly.entity_id
_entity_poly.type
_entity_poly.pdbx_seq_one_letter_code
_entity_poly.pdbx_strand_id
1 'polypeptide(L)'
;MTNDADNPGSVDTEKVVKFTLDGNSSACSHTSQAREVMPSARGCEECLAVGDTWVHLRICMTCGHVGCCDSSKNKHASKHYPATNHPIIRSLEPGEDWTWCYADMIYI
;
A
#
# COMPACT_ATOMS: atom_id res chain seq x y z
N MET A 1 28.29 9.79 -3.48
CA MET A 1 27.51 10.96 -3.92
C MET A 1 26.61 10.52 -5.04
N THR A 2 25.48 9.90 -4.71
CA THR A 2 24.33 9.78 -5.62
C THR A 2 23.19 10.33 -4.80
N ASN A 3 22.70 11.51 -5.17
CA ASN A 3 21.56 12.10 -4.49
C ASN A 3 20.33 11.31 -4.93
N ASP A 4 19.91 10.35 -4.12
CA ASP A 4 18.70 9.53 -4.28
C ASP A 4 17.39 10.32 -4.11
N ALA A 5 17.45 11.65 -4.24
CA ALA A 5 16.41 12.63 -3.92
C ALA A 5 15.56 13.07 -5.12
N ASP A 6 15.78 12.51 -6.31
CA ASP A 6 15.04 12.87 -7.53
C ASP A 6 14.42 11.62 -8.21
N ASN A 7 13.72 10.79 -7.44
CA ASN A 7 12.77 9.85 -8.03
C ASN A 7 11.37 10.35 -7.68
N PRO A 8 10.56 10.84 -8.65
CA PRO A 8 9.24 11.44 -8.41
C PRO A 8 8.15 10.42 -7.98
N GLY A 9 8.50 9.49 -7.08
CA GLY A 9 7.64 8.43 -6.55
C GLY A 9 8.23 7.74 -5.31
N SER A 10 9.18 8.35 -4.61
CA SER A 10 9.67 7.80 -3.33
C SER A 10 8.66 8.05 -2.21
N VAL A 11 8.26 6.98 -1.53
CA VAL A 11 7.37 7.03 -0.36
C VAL A 11 8.13 7.59 0.84
N ASP A 12 7.57 8.59 1.54
CA ASP A 12 8.12 9.13 2.79
C ASP A 12 7.94 8.13 3.95
N THR A 13 8.99 7.40 4.29
CA THR A 13 8.97 6.41 5.38
C THR A 13 8.88 7.02 6.78
N GLU A 14 9.04 8.34 6.90
CA GLU A 14 8.93 9.09 8.16
C GLU A 14 7.52 9.67 8.38
N LYS A 15 6.63 9.55 7.39
CA LYS A 15 5.28 10.10 7.43
C LYS A 15 4.25 8.99 7.64
N VAL A 16 3.46 9.14 8.70
CA VAL A 16 2.33 8.24 8.99
C VAL A 16 1.29 8.32 7.87
N VAL A 17 0.93 7.17 7.31
CA VAL A 17 -0.21 7.04 6.40
C VAL A 17 -1.48 6.88 7.23
N LYS A 18 -2.36 7.87 7.10
CA LYS A 18 -3.64 7.91 7.79
C LYS A 18 -4.61 6.86 7.24
N PHE A 19 -5.43 6.30 8.10
CA PHE A 19 -6.53 5.46 7.69
C PHE A 19 -7.82 6.27 7.79
N THR A 20 -8.40 6.59 6.64
CA THR A 20 -9.71 7.23 6.58
C THR A 20 -10.70 6.19 6.09
N LEU A 21 -11.80 6.04 6.82
CA LEU A 21 -12.94 5.26 6.39
C LEU A 21 -13.89 6.20 5.67
N ASP A 22 -14.21 5.91 4.42
CA ASP A 22 -15.30 6.60 3.75
C ASP A 22 -16.64 6.08 4.31
N GLY A 23 -17.76 6.69 3.88
CA GLY A 23 -19.11 6.42 4.40
C GLY A 23 -19.61 4.97 4.26
N ASN A 24 -18.78 4.03 3.79
CA ASN A 24 -19.06 2.62 3.59
C ASN A 24 -18.33 1.69 4.60
N SER A 25 -17.78 2.22 5.69
CA SER A 25 -17.06 1.47 6.73
C SER A 25 -17.80 0.24 7.28
N SER A 26 -19.14 0.28 7.30
CA SER A 26 -20.00 -0.82 7.77
C SER A 26 -20.10 -1.98 6.77
N ALA A 27 -19.64 -1.82 5.53
CA ALA A 27 -19.70 -2.87 4.51
C ALA A 27 -18.58 -3.92 4.65
N CYS A 28 -17.53 -3.64 5.44
CA CYS A 28 -16.36 -4.51 5.55
C CYS A 28 -15.98 -4.77 7.02
N SER A 29 -16.12 -6.02 7.46
CA SER A 29 -15.71 -6.43 8.83
C SER A 29 -14.19 -6.38 9.05
N HIS A 30 -13.41 -6.40 7.97
CA HIS A 30 -11.96 -6.40 8.01
C HIS A 30 -11.35 -5.06 8.44
N THR A 31 -12.14 -3.97 8.45
CA THR A 31 -11.71 -2.62 8.88
C THR A 31 -11.13 -2.60 10.29
N SER A 32 -11.53 -3.56 11.13
CA SER A 32 -10.96 -3.80 12.47
C SER A 32 -9.47 -4.13 12.48
N GLN A 33 -8.89 -4.59 11.36
CA GLN A 33 -7.46 -4.90 11.21
C GLN A 33 -6.65 -3.70 10.70
N ALA A 34 -7.31 -2.64 10.24
CA ALA A 34 -6.66 -1.46 9.70
C ALA A 34 -6.35 -0.44 10.79
N ARG A 35 -5.20 0.21 10.65
CA ARG A 35 -4.69 1.26 11.54
C ARG A 35 -3.84 2.24 10.76
N GLU A 36 -3.51 3.36 11.37
CA GLU A 36 -2.45 4.23 10.86
C GLU A 36 -1.11 3.48 10.88
N VAL A 37 -0.35 3.57 9.79
CA VAL A 37 0.89 2.80 9.60
C VAL A 37 2.02 3.70 9.10
N MET A 38 3.25 3.28 9.36
CA MET A 38 4.45 3.84 8.74
C MET A 38 4.83 2.97 7.54
N PRO A 39 5.19 3.54 6.39
CA PRO A 39 5.67 2.75 5.24
C PRO A 39 6.93 1.97 5.59
N SER A 40 6.98 0.68 5.26
CA SER A 40 8.16 -0.18 5.50
C SER A 40 9.34 0.17 4.61
N ALA A 41 9.08 0.75 3.43
CA ALA A 41 10.07 1.06 2.43
C ALA A 41 9.68 2.30 1.62
N ARG A 42 10.69 2.91 0.97
CA ARG A 42 10.55 4.07 0.07
C ARG A 42 9.85 3.77 -1.26
N GLY A 43 9.34 2.55 -1.43
CA GLY A 43 8.81 2.00 -2.68
C GLY A 43 8.39 0.55 -2.46
N CYS A 44 8.08 -0.18 -3.53
CA CYS A 44 7.77 -1.60 -3.39
C CYS A 44 9.00 -2.35 -2.86
N GLU A 45 8.88 -2.92 -1.67
CA GLU A 45 10.01 -3.48 -0.92
C GLU A 45 10.72 -4.58 -1.72
N GLU A 46 9.94 -5.49 -2.32
CA GLU A 46 10.47 -6.59 -3.09
C GLU A 46 11.06 -6.15 -4.44
N CYS A 47 10.44 -5.16 -5.12
CA CYS A 47 11.01 -4.62 -6.36
C CYS A 47 12.33 -3.90 -6.08
N LEU A 48 12.41 -3.13 -4.99
CA LEU A 48 13.65 -2.47 -4.57
C LEU A 48 14.77 -3.48 -4.29
N ALA A 49 14.45 -4.58 -3.60
CA ALA A 49 15.42 -5.63 -3.26
C ALA A 49 16.07 -6.27 -4.49
N VAL A 50 15.36 -6.33 -5.63
CA VAL A 50 15.85 -6.95 -6.88
C VAL A 50 16.18 -5.94 -7.98
N GLY A 51 15.99 -4.64 -7.73
CA GLY A 51 16.19 -3.58 -8.72
C GLY A 51 15.18 -3.58 -9.88
N ASP A 52 13.95 -4.04 -9.64
CA ASP A 52 12.86 -3.98 -10.63
C ASP A 52 12.00 -2.71 -10.44
N THR A 53 11.09 -2.45 -11.38
CA THR A 53 10.22 -1.26 -11.39
C THR A 53 8.77 -1.59 -11.05
N TRP A 54 7.95 -0.55 -10.92
CA TRP A 54 6.51 -0.64 -10.66
C TRP A 54 5.75 0.49 -11.36
N VAL A 55 4.44 0.33 -11.44
CA VAL A 55 3.53 1.35 -11.99
C VAL A 55 3.00 2.26 -10.87
N HIS A 56 2.32 1.66 -9.89
CA HIS A 56 1.75 2.37 -8.74
C HIS A 56 2.00 1.60 -7.46
N LEU A 57 1.95 2.31 -6.33
CA LEU A 57 2.19 1.75 -5.00
C LEU A 57 0.92 1.67 -4.16
N ARG A 58 0.89 0.64 -3.32
CA ARG A 58 -0.14 0.39 -2.32
C ARG A 58 0.53 0.11 -0.99
N ILE A 59 -0.10 0.54 0.09
CA ILE A 59 0.37 0.25 1.45
C ILE A 59 -0.65 -0.60 2.21
N CYS A 60 -0.18 -1.61 2.91
CA CYS A 60 -0.99 -2.41 3.82
C CYS A 60 -1.33 -1.62 5.08
N MET A 61 -2.61 -1.44 5.37
CA MET A 61 -3.06 -0.68 6.55
C MET A 61 -2.98 -1.48 7.86
N THR A 62 -2.54 -2.74 7.83
CA THR A 62 -2.30 -3.56 9.03
C THR A 62 -0.85 -3.47 9.50
N CYS A 63 0.10 -3.53 8.56
CA CYS A 63 1.53 -3.66 8.88
C CYS A 63 2.46 -2.60 8.25
N GLY A 64 1.97 -1.79 7.30
CA GLY A 64 2.80 -0.77 6.64
C GLY A 64 3.61 -1.25 5.44
N HIS A 65 3.46 -2.52 5.04
CA HIS A 65 4.14 -3.07 3.87
C HIS A 65 3.78 -2.29 2.60
N VAL A 66 4.79 -1.87 1.84
CA VAL A 66 4.60 -1.18 0.55
C VAL A 66 4.81 -2.16 -0.60
N GLY A 67 3.76 -2.36 -1.40
CA GLY A 67 3.76 -3.26 -2.55
C GLY A 67 3.31 -2.58 -3.84
N CYS A 68 3.81 -3.06 -4.98
CA CYS A 68 3.36 -2.59 -6.29
C CYS A 68 1.97 -3.14 -6.65
N CYS A 69 1.16 -2.33 -7.35
CA CYS A 69 -0.23 -2.65 -7.71
C CYS A 69 -0.37 -3.81 -8.71
N ASP A 70 -1.60 -4.23 -8.97
CA ASP A 70 -1.97 -5.33 -9.87
C ASP A 70 -1.65 -5.08 -11.36
N SER A 71 -1.56 -3.82 -11.77
CA SER A 71 -1.10 -3.42 -13.11
C SER A 71 0.43 -3.44 -13.25
N SER A 72 1.16 -3.55 -12.14
CA SER A 72 2.61 -3.75 -12.17
C SER A 72 2.93 -5.21 -12.47
N LYS A 73 4.06 -5.45 -13.13
CA LYS A 73 4.54 -6.80 -13.50
C LYS A 73 4.50 -7.79 -12.32
N ASN A 74 4.93 -7.35 -11.13
CA ASN A 74 5.18 -8.23 -10.00
C ASN A 74 3.98 -8.42 -9.04
N LYS A 75 3.03 -7.47 -9.00
CA LYS A 75 1.77 -7.57 -8.23
C LYS A 75 1.97 -7.86 -6.73
N HIS A 76 2.97 -7.24 -6.11
CA HIS A 76 3.33 -7.53 -4.72
C HIS A 76 2.21 -7.16 -3.72
N ALA A 77 1.41 -6.13 -3.97
CA ALA A 77 0.31 -5.77 -3.07
C ALA A 77 -0.76 -6.87 -2.94
N SER A 78 -1.21 -7.45 -4.06
CA SER A 78 -2.22 -8.52 -4.03
C SER A 78 -1.64 -9.87 -3.61
N LYS A 79 -0.35 -10.12 -3.84
CA LYS A 79 0.35 -11.30 -3.30
C LYS A 79 0.59 -11.20 -1.78
N HIS A 80 0.73 -9.99 -1.25
CA HIS A 80 0.93 -9.77 0.18
C HIS A 80 -0.27 -10.27 0.98
N TYR A 81 -1.50 -9.95 0.55
CA TYR A 81 -2.73 -10.35 1.26
C TYR A 81 -2.79 -11.85 1.60
N PRO A 82 -2.77 -12.80 0.66
CA PRO A 82 -2.88 -14.22 0.99
C PRO A 82 -1.68 -14.76 1.78
N ALA A 83 -0.53 -14.08 1.73
CA ALA A 83 0.67 -14.48 2.49
C ALA A 83 0.59 -14.06 3.97
N THR A 84 -0.08 -12.95 4.28
CA THR A 84 -0.10 -12.36 5.63
C THR A 84 -1.49 -12.30 6.25
N ASN A 85 -2.53 -12.57 5.46
CA ASN A 85 -3.92 -12.34 5.79
C ASN A 85 -4.23 -10.87 6.14
N HIS A 86 -3.57 -9.92 5.46
CA HIS A 86 -3.86 -8.47 5.58
C HIS A 86 -4.66 -7.96 4.37
N PRO A 87 -6.00 -7.88 4.46
CA PRO A 87 -6.83 -7.62 3.28
C PRO A 87 -6.92 -6.14 2.91
N ILE A 88 -6.59 -5.22 3.82
CA ILE A 88 -6.81 -3.78 3.62
C ILE A 88 -5.54 -3.09 3.13
N ILE A 89 -5.68 -2.43 1.98
CA ILE A 89 -4.65 -1.59 1.39
C ILE A 89 -5.18 -0.20 1.07
N ARG A 90 -4.28 0.78 1.05
CA ARG A 90 -4.55 2.15 0.62
C ARG A 90 -3.65 2.51 -0.56
N SER A 91 -4.13 3.38 -1.45
CA SER A 91 -3.29 3.98 -2.50
C SER A 91 -2.24 4.92 -1.92
N LEU A 92 -1.04 4.90 -2.50
CA LEU A 92 0.01 5.89 -2.25
C LEU A 92 0.19 6.86 -3.44
N GLU A 93 -0.67 6.79 -4.45
CA GLU A 93 -0.55 7.66 -5.61
C GLU A 93 -0.95 9.10 -5.26
N PRO A 94 -0.21 10.11 -5.77
CA PRO A 94 -0.56 11.51 -5.53
C PRO A 94 -1.99 11.83 -5.95
N GLY A 95 -2.80 12.34 -5.01
CA GLY A 95 -4.19 12.73 -5.26
C GLY A 95 -5.21 11.61 -5.05
N GLU A 96 -4.78 10.39 -4.71
CA GLU A 96 -5.67 9.28 -4.36
C GLU A 96 -5.76 9.10 -2.83
N ASP A 97 -6.98 8.98 -2.29
CA ASP A 97 -7.21 8.69 -0.86
C ASP A 97 -7.90 7.33 -0.62
N TRP A 98 -8.26 6.61 -1.69
CA TRP A 98 -9.12 5.43 -1.57
C TRP A 98 -8.43 4.26 -0.87
N THR A 99 -9.27 3.45 -0.23
CA THR A 99 -8.90 2.20 0.43
C THR A 99 -9.67 1.05 -0.21
N TRP A 100 -9.04 -0.12 -0.28
CA TRP A 100 -9.61 -1.34 -0.85
C TRP A 100 -9.44 -2.52 0.10
N CYS A 101 -10.47 -3.37 0.17
CA CYS A 101 -10.41 -4.66 0.83
C CYS A 101 -10.32 -5.78 -0.22
N TYR A 102 -9.19 -6.50 -0.26
CA TYR A 102 -9.02 -7.64 -1.15
C TYR A 102 -9.95 -8.82 -0.83
N ALA A 103 -10.31 -9.02 0.44
CA ALA A 103 -11.16 -10.14 0.84
C ALA A 103 -12.60 -9.98 0.32
N ASP A 104 -13.17 -8.78 0.46
CA ASP A 104 -14.55 -8.49 0.08
C ASP A 104 -14.68 -7.89 -1.32
N MET A 105 -13.55 -7.52 -1.94
CA MET A 105 -13.46 -6.88 -3.26
C MET A 105 -14.30 -5.58 -3.35
N ILE A 106 -14.19 -4.73 -2.32
CA ILE A 106 -14.91 -3.46 -2.24
C ILE A 106 -13.99 -2.30 -1.85
N TYR A 107 -14.39 -1.10 -2.27
CA TYR A 107 -13.88 0.16 -1.74
C TYR A 107 -14.51 0.45 -0.37
N ILE A 108 -13.68 0.90 0.57
CA ILE A 108 -14.04 1.23 1.96
C ILE A 108 -13.60 2.63 2.33
#